data_AF-A0A151QUU9-F1
#
_entry.id   AF-A0A151QUU9-F1
#
_cell.length_a   1.000
_cell.length_b   1.000
_cell.length_c   1.000
_cell.angle_alpha   90.00
_cell.angle_beta   90.00
_cell.angle_gamma   90.00
#
_symmetry.space_group_name_H-M   'P 1'
#
loop_
_entity.id
_entity.type
_entity.pdbx_description
1 polymer ?
#
loop_
_entity_poly.entity_id
_entity_poly.type
_entity_poly.pdbx_seq_one_letter_code
_entity_poly.pdbx_strand_id
1 'polypeptide(L)' 'MSIKFDDEVLGLWLLNTLPESWETFRVSITNSAPNGIVSLQAAKSGALNEEMRRKVHGSPS' A
#
# COMPACT_ATOMS: atom_id res chain seq x y z
N MET A 1 -1.41 -11.36 26.71
CA MET A 1 -0.68 -10.11 26.40
C MET A 1 -1.11 -9.66 25.01
N SER A 2 -1.62 -8.44 24.82
CA SER A 2 -2.04 -7.94 23.50
C SER A 2 -0.90 -7.10 22.93
N ILE A 3 -0.33 -7.54 21.80
CA ILE A 3 0.66 -6.77 21.06
C ILE A 3 -0.13 -5.82 20.16
N LYS A 4 0.10 -4.51 20.30
CA LYS A 4 -0.43 -3.48 19.40
C LYS A 4 0.73 -2.97 18.56
N PHE A 5 0.51 -2.90 17.26
CA PHE A 5 1.46 -2.30 16.32
C PHE A 5 1.00 -0.89 15.97
N ASP A 6 1.96 0.00 15.81
CA ASP A 6 1.69 1.34 15.30
C ASP A 6 1.18 1.29 13.86
N ASP A 7 0.36 2.27 13.49
CA ASP A 7 -0.24 2.38 12.16
C ASP A 7 0.81 2.40 11.04
N GLU A 8 1.98 2.99 11.29
CA GLU A 8 3.08 3.00 10.33
C GLU A 8 3.59 1.57 10.05
N VAL A 9 3.79 0.78 11.11
CA VAL A 9 4.24 -0.61 11.00
C VAL A 9 3.20 -1.45 10.27
N LEU A 10 1.92 -1.26 10.58
CA LEU A 10 0.82 -1.94 9.89
C LEU A 10 0.73 -1.53 8.40
N GLY A 11 1.00 -0.26 8.08
CA GLY A 11 1.01 0.25 6.71
C GLY A 11 2.14 -0.38 5.88
N LEU A 12 3.34 -0.41 6.43
CA LEU A 12 4.50 -1.05 5.80
C LEU A 12 4.31 -2.56 5.66
N TRP A 13 3.71 -3.21 6.65
CA TRP A 13 3.38 -4.64 6.56
C TRP A 13 2.40 -4.92 5.43
N LEU A 14 1.33 -4.12 5.30
CA LEU A 14 0.38 -4.22 4.18
C LEU A 14 1.08 -4.06 2.82
N LEU A 15 1.98 -3.08 2.68
CA LEU A 15 2.69 -2.88 1.41
C LEU A 15 3.64 -4.04 1.07
N ASN A 16 4.21 -4.71 2.07
CA ASN A 16 5.08 -5.87 1.88
C ASN A 16 4.32 -7.16 1.53
N THR A 17 3.03 -7.26 1.84
CA THR A 17 2.22 -8.44 1.48
C THR A 17 1.64 -8.37 0.06
N LEU A 18 1.76 -7.23 -0.62
CA LEU A 18 1.28 -7.07 -1.99
C LEU A 18 2.16 -7.86 -2.99
N PRO A 19 1.57 -8.40 -4.08
CA PRO A 19 2.31 -9.09 -5.13
C PRO A 19 3.35 -8.19 -5.82
N GLU A 20 4.36 -8.79 -6.46
CA GLU A 20 5.37 -8.04 -7.24
C GLU A 20 4.75 -7.15 -8.32
N SER A 21 3.62 -7.56 -8.90
CA SER A 21 2.88 -6.75 -9.88
C SER A 21 2.44 -5.39 -9.35
N TRP A 22 2.47 -5.16 -8.03
CA TRP A 22 2.16 -3.91 -7.34
C TRP A 22 3.38 -3.02 -7.08
N GLU A 23 4.56 -3.35 -7.62
CA GLU A 23 5.78 -2.55 -7.45
C GLU A 23 5.60 -1.07 -7.77
N THR A 24 4.97 -0.73 -8.90
CA THR A 24 4.72 0.67 -9.27
C THR A 24 3.90 1.40 -8.21
N PHE A 25 2.86 0.76 -7.68
CA PHE A 25 2.04 1.33 -6.62
C PHE A 25 2.85 1.56 -5.34
N ARG A 26 3.65 0.56 -4.94
CA ARG A 26 4.54 0.67 -3.77
C ARG A 26 5.47 1.87 -3.94
N VAL A 27 6.15 2.02 -5.08
CA VAL A 27 7.04 3.17 -5.33
C VAL A 27 6.28 4.50 -5.30
N SER A 28 5.10 4.59 -5.93
CA SER A 28 4.30 5.81 -5.94
C SER A 28 3.86 6.23 -4.53
N ILE A 29 3.44 5.29 -3.69
CA ILE A 29 2.95 5.62 -2.35
C ILE A 29 4.10 6.01 -1.41
N THR A 30 5.27 5.35 -1.47
CA THR A 30 6.43 5.80 -0.68
C THR A 30 6.93 7.17 -1.15
N ASN A 31 6.94 7.43 -2.46
CA ASN A 31 7.33 8.74 -3.00
C ASN A 31 6.33 9.86 -2.63
N SER A 32 5.09 9.50 -2.29
CA SER A 32 4.07 10.46 -1.82
C SER A 32 4.24 10.82 -0.34
N ALA A 33 5.09 10.10 0.41
CA ALA A 33 5.40 10.35 1.80
C ALA A 33 6.82 10.96 1.92
N PRO A 34 6.97 12.30 1.86
CA PRO A 34 8.29 12.97 1.84
C PRO A 34 9.10 12.80 3.14
N ASN A 35 8.43 12.44 4.24
CA ASN A 35 9.05 12.10 5.52
C ASN A 35 9.31 10.59 5.67
N GLY A 36 9.05 9.78 4.63
CA GLY A 36 9.20 8.33 4.65
C GLY A 36 8.10 7.59 5.42
N ILE A 37 7.12 8.29 5.99
CA ILE A 37 6.06 7.70 6.80
C ILE A 37 4.80 7.51 5.97
N VAL A 38 4.51 6.27 5.60
CA VAL A 38 3.24 5.91 4.96
C VAL A 38 2.22 5.54 6.03
N SER A 39 1.14 6.31 6.14
CA SER A 39 0.07 5.98 7.08
C SER A 39 -0.72 4.75 6.63
N LEU A 40 -1.23 3.96 7.58
CA LEU A 40 -2.07 2.80 7.28
C LEU A 40 -3.30 3.17 6.44
N GLN A 41 -3.89 4.32 6.71
CA GLN A 41 -5.03 4.86 5.94
C GLN A 41 -4.66 5.07 4.48
N ALA A 42 -3.51 5.71 4.21
CA ALA A 42 -3.03 5.94 2.85
C ALA A 42 -2.71 4.62 2.13
N ALA A 43 -2.07 3.67 2.83
CA ALA A 43 -1.76 2.35 2.28
C ALA A 43 -3.03 1.59 1.88
N LYS A 44 -4.06 1.59 2.74
CA LYS A 44 -5.35 0.93 2.46
C LYS A 44 -6.11 1.60 1.32
N SER A 45 -6.30 2.92 1.38
CA SER A 45 -7.08 3.64 0.37
C SER A 45 -6.39 3.60 -1.00
N GLY A 46 -5.07 3.78 -1.03
CA GLY A 46 -4.27 3.65 -2.24
C GLY A 46 -4.35 2.25 -2.83
N ALA A 47 -4.29 1.21 -2.00
CA ALA A 47 -4.36 -0.17 -2.48
C ALA A 47 -5.70 -0.46 -3.15
N LEU A 48 -6.81 -0.08 -2.52
CA LEU A 48 -8.16 -0.24 -3.09
C LEU A 48 -8.31 0.53 -4.41
N ASN A 49 -7.77 1.74 -4.49
CA ASN A 49 -7.80 2.55 -5.71
C ASN A 49 -7.00 1.89 -6.85
N GLU A 50 -5.81 1.38 -6.56
CA GLU A 50 -4.97 0.70 -7.55
C GLU A 50 -5.62 -0.63 -8.02
N GLU A 51 -6.26 -1.38 -7.12
CA GLU A 51 -7.03 -2.56 -7.49
C GLU A 51 -8.16 -2.20 -8.46
N MET A 52 -8.93 -1.16 -8.15
CA MET A 52 -9.99 -0.67 -9.02
C MET A 52 -9.44 -0.24 -10.38
N ARG A 53 -8.32 0.49 -10.41
CA ARG A 53 -7.66 0.92 -11.64
C ARG A 53 -7.26 -0.29 -12.50
N ARG A 54 -6.67 -1.33 -11.92
CA ARG A 54 -6.27 -2.58 -12.61
C ARG A 54 -7.45 -3.34 -13.18
N LYS A 55 -8.56 -3.41 -12.43
CA LYS A 55 -9.82 -4.02 -12.88
C LYS A 55 -10.43 -3.27 -14.07
N VAL A 56 -10.42 -1.93 -14.03
CA VAL A 56 -10.96 -1.09 -15.12
C VAL A 56 -10.08 -1.14 -16.37
N HIS A 57 -8.75 -1.19 -16.22
CA HIS A 57 -7.80 -1.11 -17.34
C HIS A 57 -7.26 -2.48 -17.79
N GLY A 58 -7.81 -3.59 -17.30
CA GLY A 58 -7.55 -4.93 -17.83
C GLY A 58 -6.10 -5.41 -17.71
N SER A 59 -5.38 -5.06 -16.64
CA SER A 59 -4.07 -5.67 -16.39
C SER A 59 -4.29 -7.04 -15.72
N PRO A 60 -3.86 -8.16 -16.34
CA PRO A 60 -4.08 -9.49 -15.77
C PRO A 60 -3.27 -9.64 -14.47
N SER A 61 -3.84 -10.41 -13.55
CA SER A 61 -3.27 -10.75 -12.24
C SER A 61 -2.04 -11.63 -12.36
#